data_AF-A0ABD5LSS5-F1
#
_entry.id   AF-A0ABD5LSS5-F1
#
_cell.length_a   1.000
_cell.length_b   1.000
_cell.length_c   1.000
_cell.angle_alpha   90.00
_cell.angle_beta   90.00
_cell.angle_gamma   90.00
#
_symmetry.space_group_name_H-M   'P 1'
#
loop_
_entity.id
_entity.type
_entity.pdbx_description
1 polymer ?
#
loop_
_entity_poly.entity_id
_entity_poly.type
_entity_poly.pdbx_seq_one_letter_code
_entity_poly.pdbx_strand_id
1 'polypeptide(L)'
;MVKTSQLADTIATIESAILEYRRLPDSNIMIKVAIPKQHLFSAKLYANIYWRHPPKNVVVGQTWLFKIHFRAVHSYLNEGGFDSQKYAVSVRETLSGKILSATLTNSHLPIYTQFIHYLSSYWQATKIVVKSQH
;
A
#
# COMPACT_ATOMS: atom_id res chain seq x y z
N MET A 1 6.85 12.30 23.56
CA MET A 1 7.10 12.40 22.11
C MET A 1 7.74 11.09 21.65
N VAL A 2 6.94 10.10 21.23
CA VAL A 2 7.44 8.76 20.87
C VAL A 2 8.05 8.82 19.47
N LYS A 3 9.25 8.24 19.33
CA LYS A 3 10.21 8.39 18.23
C LYS A 3 9.65 7.87 16.88
N THR A 4 9.02 8.75 16.11
CA THR A 4 8.78 8.55 14.67
C THR A 4 10.10 8.41 13.87
N SER A 5 11.23 8.82 14.46
CA SER A 5 12.56 8.78 13.84
C SER A 5 13.26 7.41 13.84
N GLN A 6 12.75 6.40 14.56
CA GLN A 6 13.41 5.08 14.63
C GLN A 6 13.02 4.08 13.54
N LEU A 7 12.04 4.42 12.69
CA LEU A 7 11.64 3.57 11.54
C LEU A 7 12.13 4.13 10.20
N ALA A 8 12.72 5.32 10.19
CA ALA A 8 13.42 5.87 9.04
C ALA A 8 14.73 5.09 8.85
N ASP A 9 15.00 4.59 7.65
CA ASP A 9 16.19 3.79 7.30
C ASP A 9 16.34 2.47 8.07
N THR A 10 15.22 1.85 8.42
CA THR A 10 15.21 0.52 9.03
C THR A 10 14.57 -0.50 8.09
N ILE A 11 15.18 -1.69 8.03
CA ILE A 11 14.56 -2.87 7.43
C ILE A 11 13.62 -3.47 8.49
N ALA A 12 12.33 -3.49 8.19
CA ALA A 12 11.34 -4.10 9.06
C ALA A 12 10.58 -5.20 8.31
N THR A 13 10.22 -6.23 9.07
CA THR A 13 9.37 -7.31 8.59
C THR A 13 7.99 -7.09 9.18
N ILE A 14 6.97 -6.95 8.32
CA ILE A 14 5.59 -6.75 8.74
C ILE A 14 4.69 -7.74 8.02
N GLU A 15 3.71 -8.27 8.73
CA GLU A 15 2.60 -8.99 8.13
C GLU A 15 1.41 -8.03 8.00
N SER A 16 0.94 -7.83 6.77
CA SER A 16 -0.15 -6.88 6.52
C SER A 16 -0.93 -7.23 5.28
N ALA A 17 -2.21 -6.84 5.28
CA ALA A 17 -3.06 -6.95 4.12
C ALA A 17 -2.83 -5.76 3.16
N ILE A 18 -2.87 -6.02 1.87
CA ILE A 18 -2.85 -4.97 0.85
C ILE A 18 -4.20 -4.26 0.89
N LEU A 19 -4.21 -2.97 1.22
CA LEU A 19 -5.44 -2.18 1.30
C LEU A 19 -5.80 -1.60 -0.05
N GLU A 20 -4.79 -1.10 -0.76
CA GLU A 20 -4.93 -0.48 -2.08
C GLU A 20 -3.65 -0.75 -2.87
N TYR A 21 -3.75 -0.74 -4.19
CA TYR A 21 -2.57 -0.64 -5.04
C TYR A 21 -2.82 0.26 -6.25
N ARG A 22 -1.77 0.94 -6.69
CA ARG A 22 -1.71 1.71 -7.94
C ARG A 22 -0.68 1.09 -8.85
N ARG A 23 -1.03 0.82 -10.11
CA ARG A 23 -0.04 0.43 -11.12
C ARG A 23 0.77 1.64 -11.55
N LEU A 24 2.08 1.46 -11.59
CA LEU A 24 3.05 2.40 -12.12
C LEU A 24 3.44 1.97 -13.54
N PRO A 25 4.09 2.86 -14.31
CA PRO A 25 4.82 2.46 -15.50
C PRO A 25 5.80 1.30 -15.18
N ASP A 26 6.06 0.45 -16.18
CA ASP A 26 6.99 -0.69 -16.08
C ASP A 26 6.54 -1.87 -15.21
N SER A 27 5.23 -2.12 -15.11
CA SER A 27 4.64 -3.24 -14.33
C SER A 27 4.93 -3.19 -12.82
N ASN A 28 5.43 -2.07 -12.31
CA ASN A 28 5.62 -1.86 -10.89
C ASN A 28 4.31 -1.46 -10.23
N ILE A 29 4.20 -1.65 -8.92
CA ILE A 29 3.02 -1.22 -8.17
C ILE A 29 3.41 -0.45 -6.92
N MET A 30 2.58 0.51 -6.55
CA MET A 30 2.61 1.15 -5.24
C MET A 30 1.46 0.58 -4.43
N ILE A 31 1.77 -0.06 -3.31
CA ILE A 31 0.77 -0.64 -2.41
C ILE A 31 0.62 0.23 -1.16
N LYS A 32 -0.60 0.28 -0.63
CA LYS A 32 -0.87 0.85 0.68
C LYS A 32 -1.10 -0.28 1.67
N VAL A 33 -0.31 -0.28 2.75
CA VAL A 33 -0.38 -1.31 3.80
C VAL A 33 -0.56 -0.66 5.16
N ALA A 34 -1.25 -1.34 6.06
CA ALA A 34 -1.33 -0.94 7.45
C ALA A 34 -0.05 -1.36 8.17
N ILE A 35 0.54 -0.46 8.95
CA ILE A 35 1.64 -0.80 9.84
C ILE A 35 1.06 -1.40 11.13
N PRO A 36 1.49 -2.59 11.54
CA PRO A 36 1.02 -3.19 12.78
C PRO A 36 1.39 -2.27 13.95
N LYS A 37 0.42 -2.05 14.85
CA LYS A 37 0.64 -1.22 16.03
C LYS A 37 1.56 -1.95 17.00
N GLN A 38 2.61 -1.28 17.46
CA GLN A 38 3.45 -1.78 18.56
C GLN A 38 2.78 -1.57 19.92
N HIS A 39 1.90 -0.57 20.04
CA HIS A 39 1.20 -0.22 21.28
C HIS A 39 -0.30 0.01 21.03
N LEU A 40 -1.14 -0.37 22.00
CA LEU A 40 -2.61 -0.35 21.88
C LEU A 40 -3.15 1.05 21.54
N PHE A 41 -2.50 2.10 22.05
CA PHE A 41 -2.92 3.50 21.89
C PHE A 41 -2.27 4.24 20.70
N SER A 42 -1.50 3.56 19.84
CA SER A 42 -0.92 4.19 18.65
C SER A 42 -2.00 4.44 17.58
N ALA A 43 -1.88 5.56 16.86
CA ALA A 43 -2.70 5.82 15.68
C ALA A 43 -2.49 4.72 14.63
N LYS A 44 -3.52 4.40 13.84
CA LYS A 44 -3.34 3.54 12.66
C LYS A 44 -2.46 4.30 11.67
N LEU A 45 -1.27 3.75 11.42
CA LEU A 45 -0.33 4.29 10.44
C LEU A 45 -0.43 3.46 9.17
N TYR A 46 -0.36 4.16 8.04
CA TYR A 46 -0.31 3.54 6.73
C TYR A 46 1.01 3.91 6.07
N ALA A 47 1.50 3.00 5.24
CA ALA A 47 2.70 3.24 4.46
C ALA A 47 2.43 2.99 2.98
N ASN A 48 3.00 3.87 2.15
CA ASN A 48 3.00 3.74 0.70
C ASN A 48 4.29 3.03 0.30
N ILE A 49 4.16 1.82 -0.21
CA ILE A 49 5.30 0.95 -0.47
C ILE A 49 5.43 0.68 -1.95
N TYR A 50 6.60 0.94 -2.50
CA TYR A 50 6.95 0.58 -3.86
C TYR A 50 7.34 -0.90 -3.95
N TRP A 51 6.70 -1.61 -4.88
CA TRP A 51 7.00 -3.00 -5.21
C TRP A 51 7.50 -3.10 -6.64
N ARG A 52 8.77 -3.45 -6.78
CA ARG A 52 9.38 -3.76 -8.08
C ARG A 52 9.07 -5.19 -8.48
N HIS A 53 8.59 -5.40 -9.71
CA HIS A 53 8.27 -6.72 -10.26
C HIS A 53 7.40 -7.59 -9.33
N PRO A 54 6.19 -7.13 -8.96
CA PRO A 54 5.28 -7.93 -8.15
C PRO A 54 4.85 -9.21 -8.88
N PRO A 55 4.42 -10.25 -8.15
CA PRO A 55 3.74 -11.41 -8.75
C PRO A 55 2.51 -11.00 -9.56
N LYS A 56 2.18 -11.77 -10.61
CA LYS A 56 1.07 -11.43 -11.53
C LYS A 56 -0.31 -11.44 -10.86
N ASN A 57 -0.47 -12.11 -9.73
CA ASN A 57 -1.73 -12.37 -9.04
C ASN A 57 -1.87 -11.61 -7.70
N VAL A 58 -1.28 -10.43 -7.59
CA VAL A 58 -1.48 -9.55 -6.43
C VAL A 58 -2.91 -9.00 -6.44
N VAL A 59 -3.64 -9.23 -5.35
CA VAL A 59 -5.02 -8.79 -5.15
C VAL A 59 -5.15 -8.02 -3.83
N VAL A 60 -5.95 -6.95 -3.84
CA VAL A 60 -6.33 -6.23 -2.62
C VAL A 60 -6.97 -7.20 -1.63
N GLY A 61 -6.64 -7.09 -0.34
CA GLY A 61 -7.15 -7.97 0.72
C GLY A 61 -6.28 -9.19 1.00
N GLN A 62 -5.36 -9.57 0.11
CA GLN A 62 -4.37 -10.63 0.43
C GLN A 62 -3.43 -10.18 1.55
N THR A 63 -3.05 -11.11 2.42
CA THR A 63 -2.08 -10.87 3.49
C THR A 63 -0.71 -11.42 3.12
N TRP A 64 0.29 -10.58 3.27
CA TRP A 64 1.67 -10.88 2.91
C TRP A 64 2.60 -10.56 4.07
N LEU A 65 3.64 -11.37 4.20
CA LEU A 65 4.81 -11.07 5.02
C LEU A 65 5.79 -10.24 4.17
N PHE A 66 5.84 -8.95 4.43
CA PHE A 66 6.71 -8.01 3.73
C PHE A 66 7.99 -7.76 4.52
N LYS A 67 9.14 -7.84 3.84
CA LYS A 67 10.40 -7.26 4.29
C LYS A 67 10.60 -5.94 3.57
N ILE A 68 10.49 -4.83 4.28
CA ILE A 68 10.43 -3.48 3.72
C ILE A 68 11.63 -2.70 4.22
N HIS A 69 12.30 -2.01 3.29
CA HIS A 69 13.23 -0.95 3.63
C HIS A 69 12.45 0.38 3.68
N PHE A 70 12.14 0.84 4.89
CA PHE A 70 11.45 2.09 5.09
C PHE A 70 12.39 3.27 4.89
N ARG A 71 11.88 4.32 4.26
CA ARG A 71 12.50 5.63 4.18
C ARG A 71 11.54 6.61 4.82
N ALA A 72 12.05 7.47 5.69
CA ALA A 72 11.25 8.62 6.06
C ALA A 72 10.95 9.41 4.79
N VAL A 73 9.72 9.92 4.70
CA VAL A 73 9.35 10.88 3.66
C VAL A 73 10.06 12.18 4.01
N HIS A 74 11.35 12.24 3.68
CA HIS A 74 12.08 13.49 3.63
C HIS A 74 11.67 14.13 2.32
N SER A 75 10.93 15.22 2.41
CA SER A 75 10.70 16.07 1.27
C SER A 75 12.04 16.45 0.67
N TYR A 76 12.24 16.13 -0.59
CA TYR A 76 13.09 16.97 -1.40
C TYR A 76 12.51 18.37 -1.32
N LEU A 77 13.37 19.31 -0.97
CA LEU A 77 13.12 20.73 -0.90
C LEU A 77 12.83 21.21 -2.34
N ASN A 78 11.59 21.05 -2.82
CA ASN A 78 11.15 21.85 -3.97
C ASN A 78 11.16 23.30 -3.50
N GLU A 79 11.86 24.16 -4.23
CA GLU A 79 12.42 25.45 -3.83
C GLU A 79 11.38 26.58 -3.60
N GLY A 80 10.30 26.29 -2.87
CA GLY A 80 9.23 27.23 -2.60
C GLY A 80 8.47 26.89 -1.32
N GLY A 81 9.09 27.11 -0.15
CA GLY A 81 8.42 27.38 1.14
C GLY A 81 7.38 26.39 1.70
N PHE A 82 7.19 25.21 1.11
CA PHE A 82 6.16 24.27 1.52
C PHE A 82 6.66 23.31 2.62
N ASP A 83 6.06 23.36 3.82
CA ASP A 83 6.33 22.41 4.93
C ASP A 83 5.58 21.09 4.72
N SER A 84 6.20 20.28 3.90
CA SER A 84 5.84 18.91 3.55
C SER A 84 5.88 17.93 4.72
N GLN A 85 6.59 18.23 5.82
CA GLN A 85 6.57 17.39 7.02
C GLN A 85 5.25 17.53 7.76
N LYS A 86 4.76 18.77 7.95
CA LYS A 86 3.41 19.01 8.46
C LYS A 86 2.35 18.41 7.54
N TYR A 87 2.53 18.46 6.22
CA TYR A 87 1.63 17.82 5.26
C TYR A 87 1.60 16.28 5.40
N ALA A 88 2.75 15.61 5.47
CA ALA A 88 2.83 14.15 5.62
C ALA A 88 2.25 13.64 6.95
N VAL A 89 2.40 14.42 8.03
CA VAL A 89 1.74 14.16 9.32
C VAL A 89 0.23 14.37 9.22
N SER A 90 -0.21 15.42 8.51
CA SER A 90 -1.63 15.73 8.30
C SER A 90 -2.34 14.71 7.41
N VAL A 91 -1.63 14.12 6.45
CA VAL A 91 -2.15 13.09 5.51
C VAL A 91 -2.00 11.66 6.06
N ARG A 92 -1.33 11.47 7.21
CA ARG A 92 -1.05 10.16 7.84
C ARG A 92 -0.28 9.18 6.92
N GLU A 93 0.39 9.70 5.91
CA GLU A 93 1.26 8.96 4.98
C GLU A 93 2.72 9.22 5.35
N THR A 94 3.04 8.88 6.59
CA THR A 94 4.30 9.29 7.24
C THR A 94 5.48 8.39 6.85
N LEU A 95 5.21 7.26 6.18
CA LEU A 95 6.19 6.23 5.87
C LEU A 95 6.07 5.83 4.40
N SER A 96 7.19 5.90 3.71
CA SER A 96 7.36 5.35 2.36
C SER A 96 8.43 4.27 2.41
N GLY A 97 8.45 3.37 1.44
CA GLY A 97 9.46 2.32 1.43
C GLY A 97 9.49 1.54 0.14
N LYS A 98 10.45 0.62 0.07
CA LYS A 98 10.54 -0.37 -1.01
C LYS A 98 10.49 -1.78 -0.45
N ILE A 99 9.80 -2.69 -1.13
CA ILE A 99 9.82 -4.12 -0.82
C ILE A 99 11.19 -4.69 -1.19
N LEU A 100 11.81 -5.38 -0.25
CA LEU A 100 13.00 -6.20 -0.47
C LEU A 100 12.61 -7.64 -0.78
N SER A 101 11.65 -8.19 -0.04
CA SER A 101 11.05 -9.49 -0.29
C SER A 101 9.60 -9.50 0.23
N ALA A 102 8.76 -10.32 -0.39
CA ALA A 102 7.38 -10.49 0.02
C ALA A 102 6.96 -11.96 -0.15
N THR A 103 6.36 -12.52 0.89
CA THR A 103 5.84 -13.90 0.87
C THR A 103 4.35 -13.85 1.14
N LEU A 104 3.56 -14.52 0.29
CA LEU A 104 2.11 -14.60 0.50
C LEU A 104 1.84 -15.48 1.71
N THR A 105 1.22 -14.93 2.75
CA THR A 105 0.86 -15.67 3.96
C THR A 105 -0.57 -16.18 3.87
N ASN A 106 -1.49 -15.33 3.41
CA ASN A 106 -2.90 -15.68 3.29
C ASN A 106 -3.48 -15.19 1.96
N SER A 107 -3.92 -16.14 1.14
CA SER A 107 -4.61 -15.89 -0.12
C SER A 107 -6.12 -15.67 0.05
N HIS A 108 -6.69 -15.95 1.22
CA HIS A 108 -8.11 -15.82 1.48
C HIS A 108 -8.51 -14.34 1.55
N LEU A 109 -9.37 -13.94 0.62
CA LEU A 109 -9.87 -12.57 0.56
C LEU A 109 -10.97 -12.35 1.59
N PRO A 110 -11.01 -11.19 2.26
CA PRO A 110 -12.16 -10.81 3.07
C PRO A 110 -13.46 -10.84 2.25
N ILE A 111 -14.59 -11.17 2.88
CA ILE A 111 -15.89 -11.30 2.19
C ILE A 111 -16.31 -10.02 1.46
N TYR A 112 -16.03 -8.84 2.05
CA TYR A 112 -16.31 -7.55 1.40
C TYR A 112 -15.50 -7.40 0.10
N THR A 113 -14.26 -7.86 0.09
CA THR A 113 -13.39 -7.82 -1.10
C THR A 113 -13.91 -8.78 -2.16
N GLN A 114 -14.30 -10.00 -1.77
CA GLN A 114 -14.91 -10.97 -2.69
C GLN A 114 -16.17 -10.40 -3.36
N PHE A 115 -17.02 -9.74 -2.58
CA PHE A 115 -18.23 -9.08 -3.10
C PHE A 115 -17.92 -7.97 -4.11
N ILE A 116 -16.95 -7.10 -3.81
CA ILE A 116 -16.51 -6.05 -4.73
C ILE A 116 -15.92 -6.64 -6.02
N HIS A 117 -15.14 -7.71 -5.92
CA HIS A 117 -14.61 -8.41 -7.10
C HIS A 117 -15.73 -9.00 -7.96
N TYR A 118 -16.72 -9.65 -7.33
CA TYR A 118 -17.90 -10.19 -8.01
C TYR A 118 -18.66 -9.08 -8.76
N LEU A 119 -18.99 -7.98 -8.10
CA LEU A 119 -19.66 -6.85 -8.73
C LEU A 119 -18.84 -6.26 -9.87
N SER A 120 -17.53 -6.02 -9.66
CA SER A 120 -16.66 -5.47 -10.70
C SER A 120 -16.62 -6.35 -11.95
N SER A 121 -16.57 -7.67 -11.77
CA SER A 121 -16.57 -8.63 -12.88
C SER A 121 -17.88 -8.59 -13.68
N TYR A 122 -19.02 -8.50 -12.97
CA TYR A 122 -20.33 -8.40 -13.60
C TYR A 122 -20.47 -7.11 -14.42
N TRP A 123 -20.07 -5.96 -13.85
CA TRP A 123 -20.13 -4.67 -14.54
C TRP A 123 -19.23 -4.60 -15.78
N GLN A 124 -18.06 -5.27 -15.75
CA GLN A 124 -17.17 -5.36 -16.90
C GLN A 124 -17.78 -6.22 -18.02
N ALA A 125 -18.38 -7.37 -17.67
CA ALA A 125 -19.06 -8.24 -18.63
C ALA A 125 -20.19 -7.47 -19.36
N THR A 126 -21.01 -6.72 -18.62
CA THR A 126 -22.10 -5.92 -19.21
C THR A 126 -21.59 -4.82 -20.13
N LYS A 127 -20.49 -4.12 -19.78
CA LYS A 127 -19.88 -3.11 -20.66
C LYS A 127 -19.39 -3.69 -21.99
N ILE A 128 -18.86 -4.91 -21.97
CA ILE A 128 -18.38 -5.59 -23.18
C ILE A 128 -19.56 -5.96 -24.10
N VAL A 129 -20.67 -6.45 -23.52
CA VAL A 129 -21.88 -6.78 -24.29
C VAL A 129 -22.49 -5.55 -24.95
N VAL A 130 -22.59 -4.43 -24.23
CA VAL A 130 -23.14 -3.17 -24.77
C VAL A 130 -22.27 -2.60 -25.90
N LYS A 131 -20.94 -2.75 -25.83
CA LYS A 131 -20.01 -2.27 -26.86
C LYS A 131 -19.96 -3.16 -28.12
N SER A 132 -20.46 -4.40 -28.04
CA SER A 132 -20.52 -5.34 -29.16
C SER A 132 -21.81 -5.23 -29.99
N GLN A 133 -22.76 -4.38 -29.58
CA GLN A 133 -24.04 -4.16 -30.27
C GLN A 133 -24.12 -2.81 -31.01
N HIS A 134 -23.00 -2.12 -31.15
CA HIS A 134 -22.79 -0.95 -32.01
C HIS A 134 -21.61 -1.22 -32.93
#